data_AF-A0A9P6XEX3-F1
#
_entry.id   AF-A0A9P6XEX3-F1
#
_cell.length_a   1.000
_cell.length_b   1.000
_cell.length_c   1.000
_cell.angle_alpha   90.00
_cell.angle_beta   90.00
_cell.angle_gamma   90.00
#
_symmetry.space_group_name_H-M   'P 1'
#
loop_
_entity.id
_entity.type
_entity.pdbx_description
1 polymer ?
#
loop_
_entity_poly.entity_id
_entity_poly.type
_entity_poly.pdbx_seq_one_letter_code
_entity_poly.pdbx_strand_id
1 'polypeptide(L)'
;MYNSIGYVYVTPNPPIKGHQFTVGFQAFLSQNIAPGAKIDLTLKYGSVQLYKAALDFCETIMLVNRACPLQHGVVTFEESFVIPLEVRK
;
A
#
# COMPACT_ATOMS: atom_id res chain seq x y z
N MET A 1 -15.99 7.09 15.52
CA MET A 1 -14.52 6.94 15.45
C MET A 1 -14.14 6.80 13.98
N TYR A 2 -13.00 7.33 13.57
CA TYR A 2 -12.55 7.33 12.16
C TYR A 2 -11.27 6.50 12.01
N ASN A 3 -10.99 6.04 10.78
CA ASN A 3 -9.73 5.36 10.48
C ASN A 3 -8.58 6.38 10.49
N SER A 4 -7.43 6.03 11.06
CA SER A 4 -6.27 6.93 11.12
C SER A 4 -4.97 6.20 10.80
N ILE A 5 -4.00 6.93 10.27
CA ILE A 5 -2.64 6.43 10.02
C ILE A 5 -1.76 6.96 11.14
N GLY A 6 -1.05 6.06 11.83
CA GLY A 6 -0.09 6.43 12.89
C GLY A 6 1.26 6.82 12.30
N TYR A 7 1.88 5.90 11.56
CA TYR A 7 3.11 6.17 10.83
C TYR A 7 3.18 5.39 9.52
N VAL A 8 3.97 5.92 8.60
CA VAL A 8 4.43 5.23 7.39
C VAL A 8 5.89 5.59 7.23
N TYR A 9 6.73 4.59 7.00
CA TYR A 9 8.14 4.80 6.69
C TYR A 9 8.55 3.90 5.53
N VAL A 10 9.60 4.33 4.84
CA VAL A 10 10.22 3.60 3.74
C VAL A 10 11.73 3.64 3.96
N THR A 11 12.44 2.53 3.76
CA THR A 11 13.88 2.46 3.97
C THR A 11 14.55 1.60 2.89
N PRO A 12 15.53 2.13 2.13
CA PRO A 12 15.99 3.52 2.12
C PRO A 12 14.94 4.48 1.56
N ASN A 13 14.99 5.75 1.97
CA ASN A 13 14.14 6.82 1.46
C ASN A 13 14.99 7.95 0.84
N PRO A 14 14.93 8.19 -0.48
CA PRO A 14 14.08 7.51 -1.47
C PRO A 14 14.56 6.09 -1.78
N PRO A 15 13.66 5.17 -2.19
CA PRO A 15 14.04 3.84 -2.66
C PRO A 15 14.98 3.87 -3.86
N ILE A 16 15.87 2.90 -3.95
CA ILE A 16 16.86 2.78 -5.03
C ILE A 16 16.39 1.71 -6.01
N LYS A 17 16.36 2.04 -7.31
CA LYS A 17 15.98 1.09 -8.37
C LYS A 17 16.89 -0.13 -8.38
N GLY A 18 16.32 -1.30 -8.62
CA GLY A 18 17.02 -2.58 -8.61
C GLY A 18 17.47 -3.05 -7.22
N HIS A 19 17.18 -2.30 -6.16
CA HIS A 19 17.54 -2.64 -4.79
C HIS A 19 16.29 -2.84 -3.94
N GLN A 20 16.45 -3.65 -2.90
CA GLN A 20 15.40 -3.88 -1.92
C GLN A 20 15.14 -2.60 -1.11
N PHE A 21 13.87 -2.34 -0.84
CA PHE A 21 13.41 -1.33 0.11
C PHE A 21 12.31 -1.93 0.98
N THR A 22 12.22 -1.47 2.23
CA THR A 22 11.20 -1.88 3.19
C THR A 22 10.18 -0.77 3.36
N VAL A 23 8.91 -1.12 3.40
CA VAL A 23 7.81 -0.23 3.77
C VAL A 23 7.23 -0.73 5.09
N GLY A 24 7.18 0.14 6.09
CA GLY A 24 6.51 -0.14 7.36
C GLY A 24 5.40 0.86 7.62
N PHE A 25 4.27 0.40 8.14
CA PHE A 25 3.17 1.29 8.53
C PHE A 25 2.37 0.78 9.72
N GLN A 26 1.73 1.73 10.40
CA GLN A 26 0.71 1.47 11.41
C GLN A 26 -0.53 2.32 11.12
N ALA A 27 -1.70 1.72 11.31
CA ALA A 27 -2.99 2.40 11.23
C ALA A 27 -3.96 1.89 12.30
N PHE A 28 -5.00 2.68 12.58
CA PHE A 28 -6.17 2.27 13.34
C PHE A 28 -7.37 2.16 12.41
N LEU A 29 -8.02 1.00 12.44
CA LEU A 29 -9.24 0.70 11.70
C LEU A 29 -10.43 0.80 12.66
N SER A 30 -11.33 1.74 12.43
CA SER A 30 -12.55 1.92 13.23
C SER A 30 -13.59 0.83 13.00
N GLN A 31 -13.48 0.09 11.89
CA GLN A 31 -14.35 -1.01 11.51
C GLN A 31 -13.59 -2.05 10.69
N ASN A 32 -14.12 -3.26 10.62
CA ASN A 32 -13.54 -4.32 9.79
C ASN A 32 -13.58 -3.91 8.31
N ILE A 33 -12.52 -4.23 7.55
CA ILE A 33 -12.54 -4.12 6.09
C ILE A 33 -13.04 -5.44 5.53
N ALA A 34 -14.25 -5.42 4.96
CA ALA A 34 -14.92 -6.58 4.39
C ALA A 34 -14.60 -6.77 2.89
N PRO A 35 -14.86 -7.97 2.33
CA PRO A 35 -14.81 -8.19 0.88
C PRO A 35 -15.60 -7.15 0.09
N GLY A 36 -15.06 -6.72 -1.06
CA GLY A 36 -15.63 -5.68 -1.91
C GLY A 36 -15.13 -4.26 -1.62
N ALA A 37 -14.24 -4.08 -0.65
CA ALA A 37 -13.47 -2.84 -0.50
C ALA A 37 -12.61 -2.59 -1.74
N LYS A 38 -12.50 -1.33 -2.18
CA LYS A 38 -11.82 -0.95 -3.43
C LYS A 38 -10.69 0.04 -3.19
N ILE A 39 -9.66 -0.03 -4.03
CA ILE A 39 -8.56 0.92 -4.12
C ILE A 39 -8.70 1.70 -5.42
N ASP A 40 -8.90 3.01 -5.32
CA ASP A 40 -8.84 3.91 -6.47
C ASP A 40 -7.40 4.38 -6.70
N LEU A 41 -6.72 3.76 -7.66
CA LEU A 41 -5.32 4.03 -7.99
C LEU A 41 -5.20 5.00 -9.15
N THR A 42 -4.42 6.06 -8.99
CA THR A 42 -4.05 7.01 -10.05
C THR A 42 -2.54 7.26 -10.04
N LEU A 43 -1.86 6.96 -11.14
CA LEU A 43 -0.44 7.23 -11.34
C LEU A 43 -0.25 8.42 -12.28
N LYS A 44 0.54 9.41 -11.84
CA LYS A 44 0.89 10.59 -12.63
C LYS A 44 2.39 10.71 -12.77
N TYR A 45 2.83 11.23 -13.92
CA TYR A 45 4.19 11.67 -14.18
C TYR A 45 4.15 13.11 -14.67
N GLY A 46 4.59 14.04 -13.82
CA GLY A 46 4.34 15.47 -14.02
C GLY A 46 2.83 15.75 -14.07
N SER A 47 2.37 16.41 -15.13
CA SER A 47 0.95 16.70 -15.38
C SER A 47 0.20 15.57 -16.10
N VAL A 48 0.90 14.54 -16.60
CA VAL A 48 0.31 13.47 -17.41
C VAL A 48 -0.15 12.33 -16.51
N GLN A 49 -1.40 11.89 -16.66
CA GLN A 49 -1.90 10.67 -16.03
C GLN A 49 -1.47 9.45 -16.85
N LEU A 50 -0.64 8.59 -16.28
CA LEU A 50 -0.14 7.37 -16.94
C LEU A 50 -1.07 6.18 -16.76
N TYR A 51 -1.72 6.09 -15.60
CA TYR A 51 -2.57 4.95 -15.26
C TYR A 51 -3.68 5.35 -14.29
N LYS A 52 -4.87 4.77 -14.46
CA LYS A 52 -6.00 4.88 -13.54
C LYS A 52 -6.75 3.56 -13.50
N ALA A 53 -6.96 3.02 -12.31
CA ALA A 53 -7.70 1.78 -12.12
C ALA A 53 -8.41 1.75 -10.76
N ALA A 54 -9.45 0.93 -10.68
CA ALA A 54 -10.03 0.51 -9.42
C ALA A 54 -9.61 -0.96 -9.19
N LEU A 55 -8.94 -1.23 -8.07
CA LEU A 55 -8.49 -2.57 -7.69
C LEU A 55 -9.35 -3.09 -6.54
N ASP A 56 -9.54 -4.41 -6.46
CA ASP A 56 -10.10 -5.02 -5.26
C ASP A 56 -9.06 -5.03 -4.13
N PHE A 57 -9.41 -4.47 -2.98
CA PHE A 57 -8.51 -4.36 -1.84
C PHE A 57 -8.16 -5.73 -1.27
N CYS A 58 -9.14 -6.64 -1.19
CA CYS A 58 -8.95 -7.96 -0.61
C CYS A 58 -8.10 -8.86 -1.51
N GLU A 59 -8.17 -8.68 -2.83
CA GLU A 59 -7.23 -9.31 -3.74
C GLU A 59 -5.81 -8.73 -3.60
N THR A 60 -5.70 -7.40 -3.49
CA THR A 60 -4.40 -6.71 -3.45
C THR A 60 -3.64 -6.98 -2.15
N ILE A 61 -4.33 -7.05 -1.01
CA ILE A 61 -3.68 -7.21 0.30
C ILE A 61 -3.04 -8.61 0.48
N MET A 62 -3.39 -9.58 -0.36
CA MET A 62 -2.72 -10.88 -0.40
C MET A 62 -1.24 -10.77 -0.80
N LEU A 63 -0.87 -9.74 -1.58
CA LEU A 63 0.52 -9.46 -1.96
C LEU A 63 1.43 -9.17 -0.75
N VAL A 64 0.83 -8.81 0.39
CA VAL A 64 1.51 -8.51 1.65
C VAL A 64 1.14 -9.52 2.75
N ASN A 65 0.86 -10.78 2.35
CA ASN A 65 0.60 -11.90 3.24
C ASN A 65 -0.55 -11.66 4.23
N ARG A 66 -1.64 -11.07 3.74
CA ARG A 66 -2.83 -10.73 4.55
C ARG A 66 -4.10 -11.10 3.80
N ALA A 67 -5.16 -11.32 4.55
CA ALA A 67 -6.45 -11.72 4.01
C ALA A 67 -7.57 -10.90 4.64
N CYS A 68 -8.64 -10.71 3.87
CA CYS A 68 -9.89 -10.19 4.38
C CYS A 68 -10.68 -11.28 5.13
N PRO A 69 -11.54 -10.91 6.10
CA PRO A 69 -11.75 -9.54 6.57
C PRO A 69 -10.60 -9.04 7.45
N LEU A 70 -10.13 -7.81 7.18
CA LEU A 70 -9.14 -7.17 8.04
C LEU A 70 -9.85 -6.62 9.27
N GLN A 71 -9.48 -7.11 10.45
CA GLN A 71 -10.16 -6.77 11.70
C GLN A 71 -9.94 -5.30 12.09
N HIS A 72 -10.94 -4.71 12.76
CA HIS A 72 -10.82 -3.40 13.38
C HIS A 72 -9.71 -3.39 14.45
N GLY A 73 -9.26 -2.20 14.82
CA GLY A 73 -8.20 -2.00 15.79
C GLY A 73 -6.89 -1.55 15.15
N VAL A 74 -5.79 -1.68 15.90
CA VAL A 74 -4.46 -1.30 15.44
C VAL A 74 -3.91 -2.38 14.52
N VAL A 75 -3.47 -1.98 13.33
CA VAL A 75 -2.84 -2.84 12.34
C VAL A 75 -1.43 -2.32 12.04
N THR A 76 -0.47 -3.22 11.98
CA THR A 76 0.94 -2.92 11.66
C THR A 76 1.42 -3.87 10.57
N PHE A 77 2.15 -3.35 9.60
CA PHE A 77 2.70 -4.12 8.49
C PHE A 77 4.12 -3.64 8.21
N GLU A 78 4.97 -4.59 7.82
CA GLU A 78 6.32 -4.32 7.37
C GLU A 78 6.65 -5.34 6.30
N GLU A 79 6.92 -4.87 5.09
CA GLU A 79 7.17 -5.72 3.93
C GLU A 79 8.28 -5.12 3.07
N SER A 80 9.08 -5.99 2.45
CA SER A 80 10.17 -5.60 1.56
C SER A 80 9.81 -5.87 0.09
N PHE A 81 10.19 -4.93 -0.78
CA PHE A 81 9.96 -5.00 -2.21
C PHE A 81 11.22 -4.59 -2.98
N VAL A 82 11.23 -4.81 -4.29
CA VAL A 82 12.27 -4.34 -5.19
C VAL A 82 11.62 -3.48 -6.28
N ILE A 83 12.13 -2.26 -6.49
CA ILE A 83 11.71 -1.45 -7.65
C ILE A 83 12.40 -2.00 -8.90
N PRO A 84 11.66 -2.40 -9.96
CA PRO A 84 12.27 -2.86 -11.21
C PRO A 84 13.21 -1.80 -11.83
N LEU A 85 14.27 -2.27 -12.51
CA LEU A 85 15.27 -1.38 -13.13
C LEU A 85 14.68 -0.56 -14.28
N GLU A 86 13.63 -1.08 -14.92
CA GLU A 86 12.98 -0.54 -16.10
C GLU A 86 12.03 0.63 -15.80
N VAL A 87 11.70 0.85 -14.51
CA VAL A 87 10.90 2.01 -14.09
C VAL A 87 11.64 3.27 -14.52
N ARG A 88 11.00 4.15 -15.31
CA ARG A 88 11.60 5.43 -15.73
C ARG A 88 11.67 6.41 -14.54
N LYS A 89 12.68 7.29 -14.50
CA LYS A 89 12.81 8.30 -13.43
C LYS A 89 11.80 9.41 -13.66
#